data_AF-A0A6J6ML48-F1
#
_entry.id   AF-A0A6J6ML48-F1
#
_cell.length_a   1.000
_cell.length_b   1.000
_cell.length_c   1.000
_cell.angle_alpha   90.00
_cell.angle_beta   90.00
_cell.angle_gamma   90.00
#
_symmetry.space_group_name_H-M   'P 1'
#
loop_
_entity.id
_entity.type
_entity.pdbx_description
1 polymer ?
#
loop_
_entity_poly.entity_id
_entity_poly.type
_entity_poly.pdbx_seq_one_letter_code
_entity_poly.pdbx_strand_id
1 'polypeptide(L)'
;MHDISALTNSSKSNIRIFVIDNNGGGIFSTLPQSNADNFEQVFGTPHNLDLIKVINGFGIPAAKASNLDQLNKLILEPIKGFNVVVVSVPSREENASNLKELIQRVSRAVRIGINLA
;
A
#
# COMPACT_ATOMS: atom_id res chain seq x y z
N MET A 1 2.08 -3.35 -10.31
CA MET A 1 1.77 -4.27 -11.43
C MET A 1 1.85 -3.62 -12.79
N HIS A 2 1.25 -2.45 -13.02
CA HIS A 2 1.27 -1.76 -14.32
C HIS A 2 2.66 -1.70 -15.00
N ASP A 3 3.70 -1.35 -14.25
CA ASP A 3 5.07 -1.21 -14.77
C ASP A 3 6.01 -2.31 -14.24
N ILE A 4 5.52 -3.55 -14.13
CA ILE A 4 6.33 -4.65 -13.59
C ILE A 4 7.54 -4.97 -14.49
N SER A 5 7.43 -4.74 -15.80
CA SER A 5 8.53 -4.93 -16.75
C SER A 5 9.71 -4.02 -16.48
N ALA A 6 9.53 -2.86 -15.82
CA ALA A 6 10.65 -2.00 -15.46
C ALA A 6 11.65 -2.68 -14.51
N LEU A 7 11.26 -3.77 -13.84
CA LEU A 7 12.17 -4.59 -13.03
C LEU A 7 13.27 -5.28 -13.85
N THR A 8 13.15 -5.37 -15.19
CA THR A 8 14.25 -5.89 -16.03
C THR A 8 15.43 -4.93 -16.11
N ASN A 9 15.28 -3.67 -15.67
CA ASN A 9 16.35 -2.69 -15.70
C ASN A 9 17.34 -2.93 -14.56
N SER A 10 18.59 -3.23 -14.91
CA SER A 10 19.68 -3.34 -13.92
C SER A 10 20.11 -1.94 -13.47
N SER A 11 19.75 -1.54 -12.24
CA SER A 11 20.31 -0.34 -11.61
C SER A 11 21.66 -0.65 -10.95
N LYS A 12 22.68 0.17 -11.22
CA LYS A 12 23.97 0.14 -10.50
C LYS A 12 23.94 0.96 -9.20
N SER A 13 22.85 1.67 -8.95
CA SER A 13 22.66 2.51 -7.77
C SER A 13 22.07 1.72 -6.60
N ASN A 14 22.38 2.15 -5.38
CA ASN A 14 21.74 1.64 -4.17
C ASN A 14 20.30 2.20 -4.09
N ILE A 15 19.30 1.36 -4.36
CA ILE A 15 17.88 1.73 -4.38
C ILE A 15 17.07 0.68 -3.61
N ARG A 16 16.17 1.16 -2.74
CA ARG A 16 15.12 0.34 -2.12
C ARG A 16 13.77 0.89 -2.51
N ILE A 17 12.94 0.08 -3.17
CA ILE A 17 11.55 0.45 -3.48
C ILE A 17 10.64 -0.17 -2.43
N PHE A 18 9.74 0.64 -1.86
CA PHE A 18 8.68 0.15 -0.99
C PHE A 18 7.39 0.03 -1.80
N VAL A 19 6.86 -1.19 -1.89
CA VAL A 19 5.59 -1.47 -2.55
C VAL A 19 4.53 -1.64 -1.48
N ILE A 20 3.57 -0.72 -1.45
CA ILE A 20 2.39 -0.85 -0.57
C ILE A 20 1.44 -1.85 -1.23
N ASP A 21 1.31 -3.03 -0.63
CA ASP A 21 0.48 -4.11 -1.16
C ASP A 21 -0.87 -4.15 -0.45
N ASN A 22 -1.85 -3.51 -1.09
CA ASN A 22 -3.26 -3.56 -0.72
C ASN A 22 -4.08 -4.38 -1.72
N ASN A 23 -3.43 -5.20 -2.56
CA ASN A 23 -4.06 -6.06 -3.55
C ASN A 23 -5.01 -5.33 -4.53
N GLY A 24 -4.56 -4.26 -5.18
CA GLY A 24 -5.29 -3.58 -6.27
C GLY A 24 -5.55 -2.10 -6.03
N GLY A 25 -6.66 -1.59 -6.55
CA GLY A 25 -7.02 -0.17 -6.52
C GLY A 25 -7.53 0.33 -5.16
N GLY A 26 -6.68 0.38 -4.13
CA GLY A 26 -7.13 0.68 -2.76
C GLY A 26 -7.79 2.04 -2.52
N ILE A 27 -7.52 3.05 -3.35
CA ILE A 27 -8.18 4.36 -3.24
C ILE A 27 -9.69 4.28 -3.53
N PHE A 28 -10.12 3.38 -4.41
CA PHE A 28 -11.51 3.35 -4.84
C PHE A 28 -12.47 2.93 -3.71
N SER A 29 -11.97 2.22 -2.70
CA SER A 29 -12.73 1.89 -1.48
C SER A 29 -13.03 3.10 -0.60
N THR A 30 -12.33 4.23 -0.78
CA THR A 30 -12.59 5.48 -0.03
C THR A 30 -13.51 6.44 -0.78
N LEU A 31 -13.85 6.13 -2.03
CA LEU A 31 -14.62 6.98 -2.93
C LEU A 31 -16.06 6.46 -3.10
N PRO A 32 -17.02 7.26 -3.61
CA PRO A 32 -18.43 6.87 -3.73
C PRO A 32 -18.66 5.58 -4.54
N GLN A 33 -17.80 5.31 -5.53
CA GLN A 33 -17.85 4.10 -6.37
C GLN A 33 -17.64 2.80 -5.59
N SER A 34 -17.21 2.84 -4.33
CA SER A 34 -17.13 1.66 -3.45
C SER A 34 -18.45 0.87 -3.34
N ASN A 35 -19.59 1.49 -3.66
CA ASN A 35 -20.92 0.84 -3.66
C ASN A 35 -21.40 0.43 -5.07
N ALA A 36 -20.54 0.46 -6.09
CA ALA A 36 -20.92 0.02 -7.44
C ALA A 36 -21.02 -1.52 -7.51
N ASP A 37 -22.04 -2.05 -8.19
CA ASP A 37 -22.29 -3.50 -8.30
C ASP A 37 -21.11 -4.28 -8.90
N ASN A 38 -20.33 -3.64 -9.78
CA ASN A 38 -19.15 -4.20 -10.44
C ASN A 38 -17.83 -3.65 -9.90
N PHE A 39 -17.81 -3.20 -8.64
CA PHE A 39 -16.66 -2.54 -8.03
C PHE A 39 -15.34 -3.31 -8.19
N GLU A 40 -15.32 -4.60 -7.84
CA GLU A 40 -14.11 -5.41 -7.92
C GLU A 40 -13.60 -5.58 -9.36
N GLN A 41 -14.51 -5.63 -10.33
CA GLN A 41 -14.15 -5.84 -11.73
C GLN A 41 -13.52 -4.60 -12.36
N VAL A 42 -13.99 -3.41 -11.98
CA VAL A 42 -13.60 -2.14 -12.64
C VAL A 42 -12.60 -1.33 -11.83
N PHE A 43 -12.74 -1.32 -10.51
CA PHE A 43 -11.98 -0.43 -9.63
C PHE A 43 -11.06 -1.20 -8.70
N GLY A 44 -11.60 -2.19 -7.99
CA GLY A 44 -10.84 -2.98 -7.03
C GLY A 44 -9.68 -3.73 -7.70
N THR A 45 -9.98 -4.46 -8.77
CA THR A 45 -9.03 -5.20 -9.63
C THR A 45 -7.95 -5.96 -8.83
N PRO A 46 -8.35 -6.85 -7.90
CA PRO A 46 -7.39 -7.58 -7.08
C PRO A 46 -6.54 -8.50 -7.96
N HIS A 47 -5.22 -8.40 -7.81
CA HIS A 47 -4.29 -9.20 -8.60
C HIS A 47 -4.08 -10.60 -8.00
N ASN A 48 -4.24 -10.75 -6.67
CA ASN A 48 -4.10 -12.03 -5.96
C ASN A 48 -2.75 -12.73 -6.22
N LEU A 49 -1.70 -11.94 -6.37
CA LEU A 49 -0.34 -12.41 -6.67
C LEU A 49 0.54 -12.33 -5.42
N ASP A 50 1.48 -13.26 -5.31
CA ASP A 50 2.58 -13.18 -4.36
C ASP A 50 3.67 -12.27 -4.95
N LEU A 51 3.66 -10.99 -4.57
CA LEU A 51 4.59 -10.00 -5.11
C LEU A 51 6.05 -10.35 -4.78
N ILE A 52 6.34 -11.01 -3.66
CA ILE A 52 7.70 -11.45 -3.33
C ILE A 52 8.20 -12.43 -4.38
N LYS A 53 7.38 -13.43 -4.74
CA LYS A 53 7.73 -14.39 -5.80
C LYS A 53 7.88 -13.72 -7.16
N VAL A 54 6.98 -12.80 -7.50
CA VAL A 54 7.05 -12.05 -8.77
C VAL A 54 8.37 -11.29 -8.87
N ILE A 55 8.72 -10.51 -7.85
CA ILE A 55 9.94 -9.68 -7.84
C ILE A 55 11.19 -10.56 -7.85
N ASN A 56 11.22 -11.63 -7.04
CA ASN A 56 12.33 -12.59 -7.04
C ASN A 56 12.49 -13.27 -8.41
N GLY A 57 11.41 -13.44 -9.18
CA GLY A 57 11.46 -13.95 -10.56
C GLY A 57 12.24 -13.06 -11.52
N PHE A 58 12.38 -11.76 -11.23
CA PHE A 58 13.27 -10.84 -11.95
C PHE A 58 14.71 -10.84 -11.41
N GLY A 59 15.03 -11.72 -10.45
CA GLY A 59 16.34 -11.79 -9.81
C GLY A 59 16.61 -10.67 -8.81
N ILE A 60 15.59 -9.90 -8.42
CA ILE A 60 15.72 -8.80 -7.47
C ILE A 60 15.40 -9.30 -6.06
N PRO A 61 16.28 -9.06 -5.06
CA PRO A 61 15.99 -9.39 -3.68
C PRO A 61 14.74 -8.65 -3.18
N ALA A 62 13.78 -9.40 -2.64
CA ALA A 62 12.59 -8.85 -2.02
C ALA A 62 12.40 -9.32 -0.57
N ALA A 63 11.98 -8.40 0.30
CA ALA A 63 11.59 -8.68 1.67
C ALA A 63 10.14 -8.25 1.94
N LYS A 64 9.49 -8.85 2.94
CA LYS A 64 8.12 -8.49 3.35
C LYS A 64 8.13 -7.85 4.73
N ALA A 65 7.47 -6.70 4.87
CA ALA A 65 7.12 -6.11 6.16
C ALA A 65 5.62 -6.36 6.42
N SER A 66 5.28 -6.97 7.55
CA SER A 66 3.89 -7.27 7.92
C SER A 66 3.42 -6.48 9.15
N ASN A 67 4.31 -5.68 9.75
CA ASN A 67 4.01 -4.80 10.87
C ASN A 67 5.05 -3.66 10.93
N LEU A 68 4.81 -2.71 11.84
CA LEU A 68 5.63 -1.51 11.98
C LEU A 68 7.06 -1.82 12.42
N ASP A 69 7.28 -2.81 13.29
CA ASP A 69 8.61 -3.18 13.77
C ASP A 69 9.48 -3.75 12.64
N GLN A 70 8.90 -4.63 11.82
CA GLN A 70 9.56 -5.17 10.63
C GLN A 70 9.85 -4.09 9.60
N LEU A 71 8.90 -3.16 9.38
CA LEU A 71 9.11 -2.03 8.48
C LEU A 71 10.25 -1.13 8.97
N ASN A 72 10.24 -0.77 10.26
CA ASN A 72 11.29 0.05 10.86
C ASN A 72 12.67 -0.61 10.75
N LYS A 73 12.76 -1.92 11.00
CA LYS A 73 13.99 -2.68 10.80
C LYS A 73 14.50 -2.55 9.35
N LEU A 74 13.62 -2.77 8.37
CA LEU A 74 13.98 -2.71 6.95
C LEU A 74 14.28 -1.29 6.45
N ILE A 75 13.73 -0.25 7.08
CA ILE A 75 14.09 1.15 6.79
C ILE A 75 15.52 1.45 7.26
N LEU A 76 15.90 0.94 8.42
CA LEU A 76 17.21 1.20 9.04
C LEU A 76 18.35 0.37 8.41
N GLU A 77 18.03 -0.72 7.72
CA GLU A 77 19.03 -1.52 7.03
C GLU A 77 19.72 -0.72 5.90
N PRO A 78 21.06 -0.74 5.79
CA PRO A 78 21.75 -0.08 4.69
C PRO A 78 21.24 -0.55 3.32
N ILE A 79 21.05 0.40 2.40
CA ILE A 79 20.63 0.08 1.03
C ILE A 79 21.86 -0.33 0.23
N LYS A 80 21.89 -1.59 -0.20
CA LYS A 80 22.94 -2.16 -1.07
C LYS A 80 22.31 -2.70 -2.33
N GLY A 81 22.78 -2.22 -3.48
CA GLY A 81 22.20 -2.55 -4.78
C GLY A 81 20.71 -2.20 -4.87
N PHE A 82 20.01 -2.86 -5.78
CA PHE A 82 18.57 -2.72 -5.95
C PHE A 82 17.83 -3.83 -5.19
N ASN A 83 16.91 -3.46 -4.30
CA ASN A 83 16.03 -4.38 -3.60
C ASN A 83 14.62 -3.78 -3.43
N VAL A 84 13.66 -4.64 -3.10
CA VAL A 84 12.26 -4.23 -2.89
C VAL A 84 11.78 -4.69 -1.52
N VAL A 85 11.00 -3.84 -0.85
CA VAL A 85 10.26 -4.19 0.36
C VAL A 85 8.77 -4.13 0.05
N VAL A 86 8.10 -5.27 0.15
CA VAL A 86 6.64 -5.35 0.06
C VAL A 86 6.07 -5.10 1.45
N VAL A 87 5.27 -4.05 1.58
CA VAL A 87 4.64 -3.66 2.85
C VAL A 87 3.20 -4.14 2.82
N SER A 88 2.89 -5.06 3.72
CA SER A 88 1.52 -5.50 3.95
C SER A 88 0.78 -4.40 4.70
N VAL A 89 -0.39 -4.06 4.20
CA VAL A 89 -1.27 -3.07 4.83
C VAL A 89 -2.64 -3.70 5.09
N PRO A 90 -3.51 -3.06 5.89
CA PRO A 90 -4.90 -3.47 6.04
C PRO A 90 -5.59 -3.69 4.69
N SER A 91 -6.70 -4.43 4.68
CA SER A 91 -7.51 -4.56 3.47
C SER A 91 -7.99 -3.18 3.00
N ARG A 92 -8.35 -3.07 1.72
CA ARG A 92 -8.81 -1.78 1.16
C ARG A 92 -10.07 -1.29 1.90
N GLU A 93 -10.92 -2.22 2.29
CA GLU A 93 -12.16 -2.00 3.04
C GLU A 93 -11.87 -1.57 4.49
N GLU A 94 -10.94 -2.25 5.17
CA GLU A 94 -10.50 -1.90 6.52
C GLU A 94 -9.85 -0.51 6.53
N ASN A 95 -8.94 -0.24 5.59
CA ASN A 95 -8.31 1.07 5.45
C ASN A 95 -9.33 2.19 5.18
N ALA A 96 -10.33 1.94 4.32
CA ALA A 96 -11.39 2.90 4.05
C ALA A 96 -12.24 3.18 5.30
N SER A 97 -12.57 2.13 6.07
CA SER A 97 -13.29 2.27 7.33
C SER A 97 -12.50 3.09 8.35
N ASN A 98 -11.22 2.77 8.55
CA ASN A 98 -10.32 3.47 9.47
C ASN A 98 -10.18 4.95 9.09
N LEU A 99 -10.01 5.25 7.80
CA LEU A 99 -9.91 6.63 7.31
C LEU A 99 -11.22 7.40 7.54
N LYS A 100 -12.37 6.78 7.24
CA LYS A 100 -13.69 7.38 7.47
C LYS A 100 -13.91 7.70 8.94
N GLU A 101 -13.57 6.77 9.83
CA GLU A 101 -13.69 6.98 11.28
C GLU A 101 -12.80 8.15 11.75
N LEU A 102 -11.53 8.17 11.34
CA LEU A 102 -10.59 9.23 11.70
C LEU A 102 -11.11 10.61 11.26
N ILE A 103 -11.55 10.74 10.01
CA ILE A 103 -12.11 11.99 9.46
C ILE A 103 -13.36 12.41 10.25
N GLN A 104 -14.25 11.48 10.59
CA GLN A 104 -15.45 11.76 11.36
C GLN A 104 -15.11 12.23 12.78
N ARG A 105 -14.13 11.62 13.44
CA ARG A 105 -13.66 12.02 14.77
C ARG A 105 -13.09 13.43 14.78
N VAL A 106 -12.22 13.74 13.81
CA VAL A 106 -11.65 15.08 13.65
C VAL A 106 -12.76 16.11 13.37
N SER A 107 -13.68 15.81 12.46
CA SER A 107 -14.78 16.71 12.10
C SER A 107 -15.71 17.01 13.29
N ARG A 108 -15.99 16.01 14.14
CA ARG A 108 -16.77 16.19 15.38
C ARG A 108 -16.04 17.09 16.37
N ALA A 109 -14.74 16.87 16.59
CA ALA A 109 -13.94 17.67 17.51
C ALA A 109 -13.89 19.15 17.08
N VAL A 110 -13.69 19.41 15.79
CA VAL A 110 -13.70 20.78 15.24
C VAL A 110 -15.07 21.45 15.42
N ARG A 111 -16.17 20.73 15.13
CA ARG A 111 -17.53 21.27 15.31
C ARG A 111 -17.83 21.63 16.77
N ILE A 112 -17.40 20.80 17.72
CA ILE A 112 -17.55 21.08 19.15
C ILE A 112 -16.76 22.35 19.52
N GLY A 113 -15.51 22.47 19.07
CA GLY A 113 -14.68 23.64 19.34
C GLY A 113 -15.28 24.95 18.80
N ILE A 114 -15.88 24.93 17.61
CA ILE A 114 -16.58 26.09 17.02
C ILE A 114 -17.84 26.44 17.82
N ASN A 115 -18.60 25.45 18.27
CA ASN A 115 -19.84 25.69 19.02
C ASN A 115 -19.60 26.16 20.47
N LEU A 116 -18.37 26.03 20.98
CA LEU A 116 -17.96 26.46 22.32
C LEU A 116 -17.21 27.81 22.31
N ALA A 117 -16.91 28.36 21.13
CA ALA A 117 -16.26 29.65 20.92
C ALA A 117 -17.28 30.74 20.58
#